data_AF-A0A1H4AZ70-F1
#
_entry.id   AF-A0A1H4AZ70-F1
#
_cell.length_a   1.000
_cell.length_b   1.000
_cell.length_c   1.000
_cell.angle_alpha   90.00
_cell.angle_beta   90.00
_cell.angle_gamma   90.00
#
_symmetry.space_group_name_H-M   'P 1'
#
loop_
_entity.id
_entity.type
_entity.pdbx_description
1 polymer ?
#
loop_
_entity_poly.entity_id
_entity_poly.type
_entity_poly.pdbx_seq_one_letter_code
_entity_poly.pdbx_strand_id
1 'polypeptide(L)'
;MPSYTYDKKRYITGIILPNVVLMGCLAVFALYDNIVIYKGFDLLSLVLVVAVYTLFNTLVALAYPQKIIDTGSAWEFHAFGRRHSYPKGELTGFHIRDLANSRIYLRVNGAKLFQGRYWIKLKMYSDGEALYQAFHDIEREMHPEDLKFNRRSSHTQTMG
;
A
#
# COMPACT_ATOMS: atom_id res chain seq x y z
N MET A 1 7.96 -11.00 18.27
CA MET A 1 7.27 -9.94 17.51
C MET A 1 7.94 -9.83 16.15
N PRO A 2 7.36 -10.43 15.09
CA PRO A 2 7.93 -10.30 13.75
C PRO A 2 7.74 -8.87 13.25
N SER A 3 8.84 -8.23 12.84
CA SER A 3 8.81 -6.90 12.25
C SER A 3 9.41 -6.95 10.86
N TYR A 4 8.61 -6.62 9.86
CA TYR A 4 9.01 -6.66 8.46
C TYR A 4 9.43 -5.26 8.04
N THR A 5 10.72 -5.09 7.71
CA THR A 5 11.27 -3.77 7.37
C THR A 5 11.63 -3.71 5.90
N TYR A 6 11.22 -2.63 5.25
CA TYR A 6 11.59 -2.32 3.87
C TYR A 6 13.02 -1.78 3.83
N ASP A 7 13.81 -2.22 2.85
CA ASP A 7 15.15 -1.67 2.62
C ASP A 7 15.09 -0.15 2.38
N LYS A 8 15.66 0.62 3.30
CA LYS A 8 15.62 2.09 3.30
C LYS A 8 16.12 2.70 1.98
N LYS A 9 17.18 2.15 1.37
CA LYS A 9 17.74 2.70 0.12
C LYS A 9 16.78 2.48 -1.05
N ARG A 10 16.20 1.28 -1.14
CA ARG A 10 15.24 0.93 -2.20
C ARG A 10 13.89 1.63 -2.02
N TYR A 11 13.50 1.89 -0.78
CA TYR A 11 12.30 2.67 -0.47
C TYR A 11 12.43 4.10 -0.96
N ILE A 12 13.59 4.73 -0.73
CA ILE A 12 13.86 6.10 -1.18
C ILE A 12 13.80 6.18 -2.71
N THR A 13 14.54 5.32 -3.42
CA THR A 13 14.64 5.40 -4.88
C THR A 13 13.36 4.94 -5.59
N GLY A 14 12.69 3.91 -5.07
CA GLY A 14 11.54 3.31 -5.73
C GLY A 14 10.19 3.93 -5.39
N ILE A 15 10.12 4.75 -4.33
CA ILE A 15 8.86 5.29 -3.82
C ILE A 15 8.98 6.79 -3.53
N ILE A 16 9.89 7.20 -2.64
CA ILE A 16 9.99 8.61 -2.23
C ILE A 16 10.37 9.50 -3.40
N LEU A 17 11.41 9.13 -4.15
CA LEU A 17 11.92 9.93 -5.26
C LEU A 17 10.85 10.18 -6.35
N PRO A 18 10.21 9.15 -6.94
CA PRO A 18 9.20 9.38 -7.97
C PRO A 18 7.90 9.97 -7.42
N ASN A 19 7.39 9.49 -6.28
CA ASN A 19 6.03 9.85 -5.83
C ASN A 19 5.98 11.11 -4.97
N VAL A 20 7.10 11.50 -4.33
CA VAL A 20 7.15 12.69 -3.46
C VAL A 20 8.01 13.77 -4.09
N VAL A 21 9.25 13.47 -4.46
CA VAL A 21 10.17 14.51 -4.97
C VAL A 21 9.75 14.97 -6.37
N LEU A 22 9.64 14.04 -7.32
CA LEU A 22 9.32 14.39 -8.71
C LEU A 22 7.90 14.96 -8.83
N MET A 23 6.91 14.30 -8.24
CA MET A 23 5.52 14.79 -8.23
C MET A 23 5.38 16.10 -7.44
N GLY A 24 6.16 16.29 -6.38
CA GLY A 24 6.24 17.56 -5.65
C GLY A 24 6.75 18.70 -6.52
N CYS A 25 7.87 18.49 -7.22
CA CYS A 25 8.41 19.47 -8.16
C CYS A 25 7.44 19.80 -9.29
N LEU A 26 6.76 18.78 -9.86
CA LEU A 26 5.74 18.96 -10.88
C LEU A 26 4.54 19.74 -10.36
N ALA A 27 4.08 19.48 -9.13
CA ALA A 27 2.99 20.24 -8.52
C ALA A 27 3.38 21.72 -8.32
N VAL A 28 4.59 21.99 -7.82
CA VAL A 28 5.07 23.38 -7.65
C VAL A 28 5.20 24.09 -8.99
N PHE A 29 5.75 23.42 -10.01
CA PHE A 29 5.89 23.99 -11.35
C PHE A 29 4.53 24.27 -11.99
N ALA A 30 3.60 23.31 -11.93
CA ALA A 30 2.26 23.47 -12.48
C ALA A 30 1.46 24.56 -11.76
N LEU A 31 1.65 24.71 -10.44
CA LEU A 31 1.05 25.77 -9.64
C LEU A 31 1.64 27.15 -9.99
N TYR A 32 2.96 27.23 -10.18
CA TYR A 32 3.62 28.45 -10.64
C TYR A 32 3.10 28.89 -12.02
N ASP A 33 3.00 27.97 -12.96
CA ASP A 33 2.48 28.23 -14.31
C ASP A 33 1.02 28.72 -14.28
N ASN A 34 0.15 28.05 -13.51
CA ASN A 34 -1.27 28.41 -13.34
C ASN A 34 -1.50 29.76 -12.63
N ILE A 35 -0.56 30.24 -11.82
CA ILE A 35 -0.72 31.49 -11.08
C ILE A 35 -0.07 32.66 -11.83
N VAL A 36 1.10 32.43 -12.42
CA VAL A 36 1.96 33.50 -12.96
C VAL A 36 1.80 33.65 -14.48
N ILE A 37 1.64 32.56 -15.23
CA ILE A 37 1.70 32.57 -16.69
C ILE A 37 0.30 32.52 -17.29
N TYR A 38 -0.52 31.56 -16.87
CA TYR A 38 -1.88 31.35 -17.39
C TYR A 38 -2.92 31.50 -16.30
N LYS A 39 -3.80 32.50 -16.39
CA LYS A 39 -4.92 32.70 -15.46
C LYS A 39 -6.16 31.84 -15.76
N GLY A 40 -5.97 30.70 -16.44
CA GLY A 40 -7.02 29.83 -16.94
C GLY A 40 -6.75 28.36 -16.65
N PHE A 41 -7.72 27.49 -16.99
CA PHE A 41 -7.57 26.05 -16.86
C PHE A 41 -6.91 25.47 -18.11
N ASP A 42 -5.67 25.01 -17.99
CA ASP A 42 -4.89 24.39 -19.07
C ASP A 42 -4.45 22.96 -18.68
N LEU A 43 -3.77 22.26 -19.58
CA LEU A 43 -3.24 20.91 -19.36
C LEU A 43 -2.39 20.82 -18.08
N LEU A 44 -1.60 21.85 -17.77
CA LEU A 44 -0.80 21.91 -16.54
C LEU A 44 -1.67 21.94 -15.28
N SER A 45 -2.88 22.50 -15.34
CA SER A 45 -3.86 22.46 -14.24
C SER A 45 -4.31 21.02 -13.95
N LEU A 46 -4.47 20.19 -14.99
CA LEU A 46 -4.78 18.77 -14.82
C LEU A 46 -3.58 18.01 -14.19
N VAL A 47 -2.36 18.31 -14.63
CA VAL A 47 -1.13 17.75 -14.04
C VAL A 47 -1.03 18.09 -12.55
N LEU A 48 -1.36 19.32 -12.16
CA LEU A 48 -1.41 19.75 -10.76
C LEU A 48 -2.36 18.87 -9.93
N VAL A 49 -3.59 18.63 -10.43
CA VAL A 49 -4.57 17.79 -9.73
C VAL A 49 -4.04 16.37 -9.53
N VAL A 50 -3.45 15.77 -10.57
CA VAL A 50 -2.88 14.41 -10.50
C VAL A 50 -1.69 14.35 -9.54
N ALA A 51 -0.81 15.35 -9.57
CA ALA A 51 0.35 15.42 -8.70
C ALA A 51 -0.06 15.57 -7.23
N VAL A 52 -1.01 16.46 -6.93
CA VAL A 52 -1.57 16.64 -5.58
C VAL A 52 -2.24 15.37 -5.09
N TYR A 53 -3.04 14.70 -5.93
CA TYR A 53 -3.65 13.43 -5.58
C TYR A 53 -2.60 12.35 -5.28
N THR A 54 -1.53 12.27 -6.08
CA THR A 54 -0.44 11.30 -5.90
C THR A 54 0.32 11.55 -4.60
N LEU A 55 0.62 12.81 -4.29
CA LEU A 55 1.26 13.22 -3.03
C LEU A 55 0.36 12.89 -1.84
N PHE A 56 -0.93 13.22 -1.95
CA PHE A 56 -1.91 12.94 -0.91
C PHE A 56 -2.02 11.43 -0.64
N ASN A 57 -2.13 10.63 -1.68
CA ASN A 57 -2.17 9.18 -1.57
C ASN A 57 -0.88 8.58 -0.98
N THR A 58 0.28 9.19 -1.25
CA THR A 58 1.57 8.70 -0.75
C THR A 58 1.80 9.09 0.72
N LEU A 59 1.53 10.35 1.07
CA LEU A 59 1.87 10.93 2.38
C LEU A 59 0.74 10.80 3.41
N VAL A 60 -0.52 10.89 2.98
CA VAL A 60 -1.69 10.86 3.87
C VAL A 60 -2.28 9.45 3.92
N ALA A 61 -2.48 8.80 2.77
CA ALA A 61 -3.01 7.45 2.77
C ALA A 61 -2.00 6.38 3.20
N LEU A 62 -0.72 6.75 3.35
CA LEU A 62 0.39 5.84 3.66
C LEU A 62 0.38 4.61 2.76
N ALA A 63 0.07 4.81 1.47
CA ALA A 63 -0.14 3.73 0.51
C ALA A 63 1.07 2.79 0.36
N TYR A 64 2.26 3.24 0.78
CA TYR A 64 3.50 2.49 0.74
C TYR A 64 4.11 2.37 2.15
N PRO A 65 3.75 1.33 2.92
CA PRO A 65 4.33 1.13 4.25
C PRO A 65 5.84 0.85 4.15
N GLN A 66 6.61 1.37 5.10
CA GLN A 66 8.05 1.13 5.25
C GLN A 66 8.31 0.02 6.27
N LYS A 67 7.47 -0.11 7.29
CA LYS A 67 7.59 -1.16 8.30
C LYS A 67 6.20 -1.68 8.65
N ILE A 68 6.08 -3.00 8.76
CA ILE A 68 4.86 -3.68 9.16
C ILE A 68 5.19 -4.48 10.41
N ILE A 69 4.43 -4.24 11.48
CA ILE A 69 4.64 -4.89 12.78
C ILE A 69 3.37 -5.64 13.15
N ASP A 70 3.53 -6.92 13.49
CA ASP A 70 2.50 -7.69 14.18
C ASP A 70 2.77 -7.64 15.69
N THR A 71 1.94 -6.88 16.40
CA THR A 71 2.01 -6.76 17.87
C THR A 71 1.22 -7.88 18.56
N GLY A 72 0.58 -8.78 17.81
CA GLY A 72 -0.28 -9.84 18.34
C GLY A 72 -1.71 -9.38 18.61
N SER A 73 -1.90 -8.15 19.09
CA SER A 73 -3.21 -7.51 19.31
C SER A 73 -3.66 -6.59 18.16
N ALA A 74 -2.71 -6.05 17.41
CA ALA A 74 -2.96 -5.10 16.33
C ALA A 74 -1.90 -5.20 15.24
N TRP A 75 -2.30 -4.87 14.01
CA TRP A 75 -1.41 -4.70 12.87
C TRP A 75 -1.03 -3.23 12.71
N GLU A 76 0.26 -2.94 12.76
CA GLU A 76 0.75 -1.57 12.60
C GLU A 76 1.50 -1.39 11.28
N PHE A 77 1.02 -0.47 10.46
CA PHE A 77 1.65 -0.04 9.23
C PHE A 77 2.33 1.31 9.46
N HIS A 78 3.66 1.32 9.41
CA HIS A 78 4.49 2.50 9.64
C HIS A 78 5.03 3.04 8.32
N ALA A 79 4.81 4.32 8.04
CA ALA A 79 5.40 5.02 6.90
C ALA A 79 5.57 6.51 7.24
N PHE A 80 6.65 7.13 6.76
CA PHE A 80 6.90 8.58 6.93
C PHE A 80 6.74 9.09 8.39
N GLY A 81 7.14 8.29 9.39
CA GLY A 81 7.01 8.64 10.81
C GLY A 81 5.57 8.61 11.36
N ARG A 82 4.58 8.24 10.54
CA ARG A 82 3.18 8.02 10.92
C ARG A 82 2.90 6.51 10.99
N ARG A 83 1.89 6.15 11.78
CA ARG A 83 1.44 4.75 11.95
C ARG A 83 -0.07 4.64 11.75
N HIS A 84 -0.49 3.66 10.97
CA HIS A 84 -1.88 3.19 10.93
C HIS A 84 -1.94 1.88 11.71
N SER A 85 -2.62 1.90 12.85
CA SER A 85 -2.84 0.73 13.70
C SER A 85 -4.24 0.20 13.48
N TYR A 86 -4.36 -1.10 13.22
CA TYR A 86 -5.62 -1.80 13.07
C TYR A 86 -5.73 -2.86 14.16
N PRO A 87 -6.54 -2.63 15.20
CA PRO A 87 -6.84 -3.64 16.22
C PRO A 87 -7.53 -4.85 15.57
N LYS A 88 -7.13 -6.07 15.94
CA LYS A 88 -7.75 -7.30 15.41
C LYS A 88 -9.26 -7.37 15.62
N GLY A 89 -9.77 -6.77 16.71
CA GLY A 89 -11.22 -6.70 16.99
C GLY A 89 -12.03 -5.75 16.09
N GLU A 90 -11.39 -4.85 15.34
CA GLU A 90 -12.05 -3.88 14.45
C GLU A 90 -11.84 -4.21 12.96
N LEU A 91 -11.19 -5.34 12.66
CA LEU A 91 -10.96 -5.82 11.31
C LEU A 91 -12.27 -6.42 10.76
N THR A 92 -12.99 -5.64 9.96
CA THR A 92 -14.24 -6.07 9.30
C THR A 92 -14.02 -6.67 7.91
N GLY A 93 -12.82 -6.51 7.34
CA GLY A 93 -12.48 -7.06 6.03
C GLY A 93 -11.00 -6.89 5.70
N PHE A 94 -10.40 -7.93 5.12
CA PHE A 94 -8.99 -7.97 4.77
C PHE A 94 -8.84 -8.69 3.44
N HIS A 95 -8.73 -7.92 2.36
CA HIS A 95 -8.68 -8.44 1.00
C HIS A 95 -7.31 -8.22 0.39
N ILE A 96 -6.74 -9.30 -0.12
CA ILE A 96 -5.43 -9.37 -0.74
C ILE A 96 -5.61 -9.69 -2.21
N ARG A 97 -5.18 -8.75 -3.05
CA ARG A 97 -5.02 -8.99 -4.48
C ARG A 97 -3.54 -9.21 -4.79
N ASP A 98 -3.21 -10.43 -5.17
CA ASP A 98 -1.89 -10.80 -5.65
C ASP A 98 -1.71 -10.27 -7.09
N LEU A 99 -0.62 -9.53 -7.32
CA LEU A 99 -0.21 -9.07 -8.64
C LEU A 99 1.12 -9.72 -9.02
N ALA A 100 1.40 -9.73 -10.33
CA ALA A 100 2.68 -10.18 -10.86
C ALA A 100 3.87 -9.44 -10.19
N ASN A 101 5.03 -10.11 -10.16
CA ASN A 101 6.27 -9.61 -9.56
C ASN A 101 6.26 -9.45 -8.03
N SER A 102 5.56 -10.34 -7.31
CA SER A 102 5.50 -10.35 -5.84
C SER A 102 5.00 -9.02 -5.27
N ARG A 103 4.01 -8.44 -5.96
CA ARG A 103 3.33 -7.21 -5.55
C ARG A 103 1.97 -7.60 -5.02
N ILE A 104 1.60 -7.01 -3.90
CA ILE A 104 0.30 -7.20 -3.28
C ILE A 104 -0.39 -5.86 -3.18
N TYR A 105 -1.67 -5.87 -3.49
CA TYR A 105 -2.57 -4.80 -3.12
C TYR A 105 -3.48 -5.26 -1.99
N LEU A 106 -3.28 -4.66 -0.82
CA LEU A 106 -3.99 -4.97 0.41
C LEU A 106 -5.05 -3.91 0.68
N ARG A 107 -6.28 -4.35 0.99
CA ARG A 107 -7.36 -3.50 1.48
C ARG A 107 -7.82 -3.95 2.86
N VAL A 108 -7.91 -2.99 3.78
CA VAL A 108 -8.35 -3.23 5.17
C VAL A 108 -9.61 -2.42 5.44
N ASN A 109 -10.62 -3.05 6.07
CA ASN A 109 -11.85 -2.43 6.58
C ASN A 109 -12.54 -1.49 5.56
N GLY A 110 -12.81 -2.00 4.36
CA GLY A 110 -13.51 -1.24 3.31
C GLY A 110 -12.74 -0.06 2.70
N ALA A 111 -11.43 0.06 2.95
CA ALA A 111 -10.51 0.97 2.26
C ALA A 111 -11.02 2.42 2.10
N LYS A 112 -10.95 3.20 3.19
CA LYS A 112 -11.30 4.63 3.22
C LYS A 112 -10.32 5.46 2.36
N LEU A 113 -10.72 6.68 1.98
CA LEU A 113 -9.90 7.61 1.19
C LEU A 113 -8.53 7.91 1.84
N PHE A 114 -8.45 7.86 3.17
CA PHE A 114 -7.24 8.22 3.93
C PHE A 114 -6.50 7.02 4.53
N GLN A 115 -7.05 5.81 4.51
CA GLN A 115 -6.40 4.65 5.13
C GLN A 115 -7.00 3.34 4.64
N GLY A 116 -6.23 2.26 4.76
CA GLY A 116 -6.68 0.91 4.44
C GLY A 116 -6.44 0.49 2.98
N ARG A 117 -5.58 1.20 2.24
CA ARG A 117 -5.14 0.83 0.88
C ARG A 117 -3.63 0.78 0.86
N TYR A 118 -3.06 -0.40 0.66
CA TYR A 118 -1.61 -0.59 0.73
C TYR A 118 -1.08 -1.31 -0.50
N TRP A 119 -0.04 -0.75 -1.09
CA TRP A 119 0.73 -1.34 -2.19
C TRP A 119 2.04 -1.86 -1.63
N ILE A 120 2.13 -3.19 -1.53
CA ILE A 120 3.22 -3.88 -0.85
C ILE A 120 4.03 -4.62 -1.90
N LYS A 121 5.35 -4.35 -1.95
CA LYS A 121 6.29 -5.06 -2.83
C LYS A 121 7.11 -6.03 -1.97
N LEU A 122 6.72 -7.30 -1.92
CA LEU A 122 7.26 -8.29 -0.99
C LEU A 122 8.78 -8.45 -1.12
N LYS A 123 9.31 -8.42 -2.35
CA LYS A 123 10.76 -8.51 -2.65
C LYS A 123 11.61 -7.40 -2.03
N MET A 124 10.99 -6.35 -1.51
CA MET A 124 11.71 -5.22 -0.93
C MET A 124 11.75 -5.25 0.60
N TYR A 125 11.03 -6.20 1.21
CA TYR A 125 11.06 -6.46 2.64
C TYR A 125 12.10 -7.52 2.98
N SER A 126 12.67 -7.45 4.19
CA SER A 126 13.63 -8.44 4.70
C SER A 126 13.11 -9.87 4.59
N ASP A 127 11.84 -10.09 4.99
CA ASP A 127 11.20 -11.40 5.05
C ASP A 127 9.87 -11.39 4.28
N GLY A 128 9.95 -11.11 2.98
CA GLY A 128 8.78 -11.00 2.11
C GLY A 128 7.92 -12.26 2.05
N GLU A 129 8.52 -13.45 2.15
CA GLU A 129 7.79 -14.74 2.14
C GLU A 129 6.98 -14.94 3.43
N ALA A 130 7.57 -14.63 4.59
CA ALA A 130 6.87 -14.73 5.86
C ALA A 130 5.74 -13.68 5.98
N LEU A 131 5.97 -12.47 5.44
CA LEU A 131 4.91 -11.45 5.34
C LEU A 131 3.77 -11.89 4.41
N TYR A 132 4.11 -12.56 3.31
CA TYR A 132 3.12 -13.13 2.39
C TYR A 132 2.23 -14.14 3.09
N GLN A 133 2.82 -15.14 3.75
CA GLN A 133 2.06 -16.18 4.45
C GLN A 133 1.20 -15.56 5.56
N ALA A 134 1.76 -14.67 6.39
CA ALA A 134 1.02 -14.02 7.47
C ALA A 134 -0.21 -13.25 6.97
N PHE A 135 -0.12 -12.55 5.85
CA PHE A 135 -1.29 -11.89 5.26
C PHE A 135 -2.32 -12.89 4.74
N HIS A 136 -1.88 -13.92 4.01
CA HIS A 136 -2.78 -14.94 3.46
C HIS A 136 -3.48 -15.77 4.54
N ASP A 137 -2.83 -15.99 5.68
CA ASP A 137 -3.43 -16.67 6.82
C ASP A 137 -4.57 -15.84 7.44
N ILE A 138 -4.40 -14.51 7.53
CA ILE A 138 -5.46 -13.60 8.00
C ILE A 138 -6.62 -13.52 7.02
N GLU A 139 -6.33 -13.42 5.72
CA GLU A 139 -7.38 -13.44 4.69
C GLU A 139 -8.20 -14.73 4.79
N ARG A 140 -7.55 -15.88 5.05
CA ARG A 140 -8.22 -17.16 5.26
C ARG A 140 -9.05 -17.22 6.54
N GLU A 141 -8.56 -16.67 7.64
CA GLU A 141 -9.27 -16.66 8.93
C GLU A 141 -10.52 -15.77 8.87
N MET A 142 -10.44 -14.63 8.17
CA MET A 142 -11.57 -13.69 8.06
C MET A 142 -12.55 -14.00 6.93
N HIS A 143 -12.09 -14.66 5.87
CA HIS A 143 -12.90 -15.05 4.72
C HIS A 143 -12.71 -16.53 4.39
N PRO A 144 -13.11 -17.45 5.29
CA PRO A 144 -12.94 -18.89 5.08
C PRO A 144 -13.71 -19.42 3.87
N GLU A 145 -14.79 -18.73 3.49
CA GLU A 145 -15.70 -19.10 2.39
C GLU A 145 -15.19 -18.68 1.00
N ASP A 146 -14.09 -17.91 0.90
CA ASP A 146 -13.62 -17.38 -0.38
C ASP A 146 -13.10 -18.50 -1.29
N LEU A 147 -13.68 -18.59 -2.51
CA LEU A 147 -13.36 -19.57 -3.55
C LEU A 147 -11.86 -19.65 -3.91
N LYS A 148 -11.10 -18.58 -3.60
CA LYS A 148 -9.65 -18.48 -3.77
C LYS A 148 -8.90 -19.56 -2.96
N PHE A 149 -9.42 -19.93 -1.79
CA PHE A 149 -8.82 -20.96 -0.92
C PHE A 149 -9.30 -22.36 -1.27
N ASN A 150 -10.57 -22.51 -1.65
CA ASN A 150 -11.12 -23.82 -2.05
C ASN A 150 -10.44 -24.38 -3.31
N ARG A 151 -10.01 -23.53 -4.26
CA ARG A 151 -9.30 -23.97 -5.47
C ARG A 151 -7.88 -24.50 -5.21
N ARG A 152 -7.23 -24.13 -4.11
CA ARG A 152 -5.91 -24.68 -3.71
C ARG A 152 -6.06 -26.10 -3.15
N SER A 153 -7.13 -26.37 -2.39
CA SER A 153 -7.38 -27.70 -1.82
C SER A 153 -7.70 -28.77 -2.88
N SER A 154 -8.41 -28.40 -3.94
CA SER A 154 -8.75 -29.33 -5.04
C SER A 154 -7.55 -29.71 -5.90
N HIS A 155 -6.52 -28.86 -5.99
CA HIS A 155 -5.33 -29.15 -6.81
C HIS A 155 -4.37 -30.13 -6.12
N THR A 156 -4.38 -30.19 -4.78
CA THR A 156 -3.60 -31.18 -4.02
C THR A 156 -4.22 -32.59 -4.09
N GLN A 157 -5.52 -32.71 -4.34
CA GLN A 157 -6.20 -34.02 -4.45
C GLN A 157 -6.14 -34.66 -5.85
N THR A 158 -5.76 -33.92 -6.90
CA THR A 158 -5.66 -34.47 -8.27
C THR A 158 -4.27 -34.97 -8.65
N MET A 159 -3.30 -34.89 -7.72
CA MET A 159 -1.92 -35.36 -7.90
C MET A 159 -1.51 -36.44 -6.88
N GLY A 160 -2.49 -37.01 -6.15
CA GLY A 160 -2.31 -38.14 -5.24
C GLY A 160 -2.70 -39.47 -5.88
#